data_AF-A0A0G0PKM9-F1
#
_entry.id   AF-A0A0G0PKM9-F1
#
_cell.length_a   1.000
_cell.length_b   1.000
_cell.length_c   1.000
_cell.angle_alpha   90.00
_cell.angle_beta   90.00
_cell.angle_gamma   90.00
#
_symmetry.space_group_name_H-M   'P 1'
#
loop_
_entity.id
_entity.type
_entity.pdbx_description
1 polymer ?
#
loop_
_entity_poly.entity_id
_entity_poly.type
_entity_poly.pdbx_seq_one_letter_code
_entity_poly.pdbx_strand_id
1 'polypeptide(L)' 'MTDQEIQKWKNTIDNMSPIEMASLMRFAPSGHPVFRNDLPLWEYFNDRFKKLGGMTTEVSKQIGW' A
#
# COMPACT_ATOMS: atom_id res chain seq x y z
N MET A 1 -4.97 16.44 4.28
CA MET A 1 -5.92 15.32 4.36
C MET A 1 -6.54 15.35 5.74
N THR A 2 -7.85 15.19 5.84
CA THR A 2 -8.58 15.13 7.11
C THR A 2 -8.46 13.73 7.74
N ASP A 3 -8.72 13.61 9.03
CA ASP A 3 -8.71 12.32 9.74
C ASP A 3 -9.69 11.32 9.11
N GLN A 4 -10.83 11.79 8.61
CA GLN A 4 -11.82 10.96 7.91
C GLN A 4 -11.28 10.37 6.61
N GLU A 5 -10.52 11.16 5.85
CA GLU A 5 -9.88 10.70 4.61
C GLU A 5 -8.73 9.72 4.91
N ILE A 6 -7.95 9.96 5.97
CA ILE A 6 -6.92 9.02 6.45
C ILE A 6 -7.57 7.69 6.82
N GLN A 7 -8.70 7.72 7.55
CA GLN A 7 -9.41 6.50 7.92
C GLN A 7 -9.97 5.77 6.70
N LYS A 8 -10.48 6.48 5.70
CA LYS A 8 -10.92 5.87 4.43
C LYS A 8 -9.77 5.13 3.76
N TRP A 9 -8.58 5.72 3.69
CA TRP A 9 -7.41 5.06 3.12
C TRP A 9 -6.99 3.81 3.90
N LYS A 10 -7.01 3.86 5.24
CA LYS A 10 -6.75 2.67 6.06
C LYS A 10 -7.73 1.55 5.75
N ASN A 11 -9.02 1.86 5.64
CA ASN A 11 -10.04 0.88 5.25
C ASN A 11 -9.78 0.34 3.84
N THR A 12 -9.33 1.18 2.89
CA THR A 12 -8.94 0.71 1.56
C THR A 12 -7.78 -0.26 1.65
N ILE A 13 -6.72 0.08 2.39
CA ILE A 13 -5.54 -0.76 2.62
C ILE A 13 -5.91 -2.12 3.22
N ASP A 14 -6.85 -2.15 4.19
CA ASP A 14 -7.29 -3.39 4.83
C ASP A 14 -7.94 -4.37 3.85
N ASN A 15 -8.65 -3.82 2.86
CA ASN A 15 -9.35 -4.56 1.83
C ASN A 15 -8.47 -4.91 0.60
N MET A 16 -7.23 -4.43 0.54
CA MET A 16 -6.31 -4.80 -0.54
C MET A 16 -5.78 -6.22 -0.34
N SER A 17 -5.74 -6.98 -1.42
CA SER A 17 -4.98 -8.21 -1.54
C SER A 17 -3.47 -7.93 -1.59
N PRO A 18 -2.61 -8.93 -1.30
CA PRO A 18 -1.15 -8.75 -1.40
C PRO A 18 -0.69 -8.28 -2.79
N ILE A 19 -1.38 -8.71 -3.85
CA ILE A 19 -1.06 -8.35 -5.24
C ILE A 19 -1.43 -6.89 -5.53
N GLU A 20 -2.58 -6.43 -5.06
CA GLU A 20 -2.98 -5.02 -5.20
C GLU A 20 -2.04 -4.09 -4.43
N MET A 21 -1.64 -4.47 -3.21
CA MET A 21 -0.67 -3.71 -2.44
C MET A 21 0.69 -3.66 -3.16
N ALA A 22 1.16 -4.80 -3.66
CA ALA A 22 2.41 -4.87 -4.41
C ALA A 22 2.38 -4.01 -5.69
N SER A 23 1.28 -4.07 -6.43
CA SER A 23 1.04 -3.24 -7.62
C SER A 23 1.03 -1.75 -7.27
N LEU A 24 0.31 -1.36 -6.21
CA LEU A 24 0.26 0.02 -5.74
C LEU A 24 1.67 0.53 -5.39
N MET A 25 2.44 -0.26 -4.64
CA MET A 25 3.82 0.10 -4.27
C MET A 25 4.73 0.27 -5.50
N ARG A 26 4.52 -0.51 -6.55
CA ARG A 26 5.39 -0.50 -7.74
C ARG A 26 5.02 0.59 -8.77
N PHE A 27 3.73 0.85 -8.95
CA PHE A 27 3.23 1.66 -10.07
C PHE A 27 2.53 2.96 -9.65
N ALA A 28 2.36 3.22 -8.36
CA ALA A 28 1.76 4.47 -7.94
C ALA A 28 2.61 5.69 -8.39
N PRO A 29 1.96 6.78 -8.80
CA PRO A 29 2.66 8.00 -9.15
C PRO A 29 3.39 8.58 -7.93
N SER A 30 4.45 9.35 -8.17
CA SER A 30 5.11 10.11 -7.12
C SER A 30 4.12 11.02 -6.40
N GLY A 31 4.21 11.09 -5.07
CA GLY A 31 3.28 11.87 -4.24
C GLY A 31 1.95 11.19 -3.95
N HIS A 32 1.78 9.91 -4.29
CA HIS A 32 0.59 9.15 -3.91
C HIS A 32 0.34 9.22 -2.39
N PRO A 33 -0.90 9.46 -1.92
CA PRO A 33 -1.19 9.69 -0.50
C PRO A 33 -0.67 8.63 0.47
N VAL A 34 -0.68 7.37 0.07
CA VAL A 34 -0.18 6.24 0.88
C VAL A 34 1.34 6.28 1.10
N PHE A 35 2.10 6.88 0.18
CA PHE A 35 3.58 6.91 0.19
C PHE A 35 4.15 8.28 0.54
N ARG A 36 3.31 9.18 1.05
CA ARG A 36 3.68 10.51 1.47
C ARG A 36 4.13 10.50 2.93
N ASN A 37 5.33 11.03 3.19
CA ASN A 37 5.93 11.05 4.53
C ASN A 37 5.21 11.99 5.53
N ASP A 38 4.38 12.91 5.04
CA ASP A 38 3.58 13.81 5.89
C ASP A 38 2.28 13.16 6.39
N LEU A 39 2.01 11.90 6.02
CA LEU A 39 0.78 11.19 6.35
C LEU A 39 1.11 9.84 7.00
N PRO A 40 0.36 9.42 8.04
CA PRO A 40 0.63 8.17 8.77
C PRO A 40 0.14 6.90 8.03
N LEU A 41 0.04 6.97 6.70
CA LEU A 41 -0.50 5.90 5.86
C LEU A 41 0.57 4.91 5.43
N TRP A 42 1.81 5.36 5.28
CA TRP A 42 2.91 4.50 4.86
C TRP A 42 3.20 3.43 5.92
N GLU A 43 3.27 3.81 7.19
CA GLU A 43 3.52 2.87 8.29
C GLU A 43 2.43 1.81 8.35
N TYR A 44 1.17 2.22 8.19
CA TYR A 44 0.01 1.33 8.19
C TYR A 44 0.04 0.37 7.00
N PHE A 45 0.26 0.90 5.80
CA PHE A 45 0.39 0.11 4.57
C PHE A 45 1.51 -0.92 4.69
N ASN A 46 2.69 -0.49 5.13
CA ASN A 46 3.88 -1.34 5.21
C ASN A 46 3.71 -2.46 6.25
N ASP A 47 3.12 -2.17 7.41
CA ASP A 47 2.82 -3.18 8.43
C ASP A 47 1.82 -4.23 7.90
N ARG A 48 0.74 -3.78 7.29
CA ARG A 48 -0.25 -4.67 6.66
C ARG A 48 0.38 -5.51 5.54
N PHE A 49 1.14 -4.89 4.65
CA PHE A 49 1.77 -5.58 3.53
C PHE A 49 2.76 -6.64 4.01
N LYS A 50 3.58 -6.33 5.02
CA LYS A 50 4.49 -7.30 5.65
C LYS A 50 3.75 -8.47 6.28
N LYS A 51 2.64 -8.22 7.00
CA LYS A 51 1.79 -9.27 7.58
C LYS A 51 1.20 -10.20 6.52
N LEU A 52 0.99 -9.69 5.31
CA LEU A 52 0.50 -10.43 4.16
C LEU A 52 1.60 -11.11 3.32
N GLY A 53 2.86 -11.06 3.77
CA GLY A 53 4.01 -11.68 3.10
C GLY A 53 4.86 -10.73 2.25
N GLY A 54 4.42 -9.48 2.08
CA GLY A 54 5.19 -8.42 1.42
C GLY A 54 5.47 -8.67 -0.05
N MET A 55 6.47 -7.96 -0.58
CA MET A 55 6.93 -8.11 -1.97
C MET A 55 7.84 -9.33 -2.08
N THR A 56 7.26 -10.51 -2.33
CA THR A 56 8.02 -11.72 -2.63
C THR A 56 8.44 -11.79 -4.10
N THR A 57 9.39 -12.66 -4.43
CA THR A 57 9.76 -12.96 -5.82
C THR A 57 8.56 -13.45 -6.64
N GLU A 58 7.71 -14.28 -6.05
CA GLU A 58 6.47 -14.78 -6.69
C GLU A 58 5.53 -13.62 -7.04
N VAL A 59 5.26 -12.74 -6.06
CA VAL A 59 4.39 -11.58 -6.21
C VAL A 59 4.95 -10.61 -7.24
N SER A 60 6.26 -10.35 -7.20
CA SER A 60 6.94 -9.48 -8.17
C SER A 60 6.84 -10.01 -9.60
N LYS A 61 6.93 -11.33 -9.79
CA LYS A 61 6.71 -11.98 -11.10
C LYS A 61 5.25 -11.88 -11.56
N GLN A 62 4.29 -11.99 -10.64
CA GLN A 62 2.86 -11.90 -10.97
C GLN A 62 2.43 -10.49 -11.39
N ILE A 63 2.95 -9.43 -10.74
CA ILE A 63 2.63 -8.04 -11.11
C ILE A 63 3.38 -7.56 -12.36
N GLY A 64 4.42 -8.28 -12.77
CA GLY A 64 5.12 -8.08 -14.04
C GLY A 64 6.12 -6.92 -14.06
N TRP A 65 7.14 -7.11 -14.92
CA TRP A 65 7.90 -6.08 -15.61
C TRP A 65 8.31 -6.59 -16.98
#